data_AF-A0A3Q4NBU5-F1
#
_entry.id   AF-A0A3Q4NBU5-F1
#
_cell.length_a   1.000
_cell.length_b   1.000
_cell.length_c   1.000
_cell.angle_alpha   90.00
_cell.angle_beta   90.00
_cell.angle_gamma   90.00
#
_symmetry.space_group_name_H-M   'P 1'
#
loop_
_entity.id
_entity.type
_entity.pdbx_description
1 polymer ?
#
loop_
_entity_poly.entity_id
_entity_poly.type
_entity_poly.pdbx_seq_one_letter_code
_entity_poly.pdbx_strand_id
1 'polypeptide(L)'
;LDEDLKDIILRALPLISKETQQSLIHKLLSDGVESTQDLKFVTEDDIAETFQVPWDLMPMEIQAAVAEGKRPSPAARRQMVRILADEMRKHELNPTRAQCVTICRNIVRKYPQSFADLCDNGQLLEEDYISLVIQIKNRIDNLKRTSNFRHSRLSGMKRGSTNNYGCARFEPGLLPEETNETVERKRQRLEEIYHQDDSSMVEKDEVKELMKVTFDLQRRQINALPVPAIRDLRGRWPYLFTHNGLYTHFELLTDIKVLRTLEVAMEECGPTILEIF
;
A
#
# COMPACT_ATOMS: atom_id res chain seq x y z
N LEU A 1 19.25 -46.30 -10.84
CA LEU A 1 17.96 -45.69 -10.49
C LEU A 1 16.92 -46.75 -10.78
N ASP A 2 16.15 -47.13 -9.77
CA ASP A 2 15.01 -48.01 -9.97
C ASP A 2 14.03 -47.26 -10.89
N GLU A 3 13.80 -47.77 -12.10
CA GLU A 3 12.91 -47.12 -13.09
C GLU A 3 11.49 -46.94 -12.50
N ASP A 4 11.14 -47.79 -11.54
CA ASP A 4 9.89 -47.75 -10.78
C ASP A 4 9.74 -46.47 -9.94
N LEU A 5 10.80 -45.95 -9.31
CA LEU A 5 10.72 -44.74 -8.48
C LEU A 5 10.47 -43.49 -9.34
N LYS A 6 11.10 -43.43 -10.52
CA LYS A 6 10.85 -42.36 -11.50
C LYS A 6 9.43 -42.43 -12.04
N ASP A 7 8.95 -43.61 -12.41
CA ASP A 7 7.60 -43.78 -12.96
C ASP A 7 6.51 -43.40 -11.93
N ILE A 8 6.72 -43.69 -10.65
CA ILE A 8 5.81 -43.29 -9.57
C ILE A 8 5.74 -41.77 -9.41
N ILE A 9 6.88 -41.07 -9.40
CA ILE A 9 6.93 -39.60 -9.32
C ILE A 9 6.26 -38.96 -10.56
N LEU A 10 6.50 -39.55 -11.74
CA LEU A 10 5.91 -39.11 -13.01
C LEU A 10 4.37 -39.26 -13.03
N ARG A 11 3.82 -40.33 -12.43
CA ARG A 11 2.37 -40.54 -12.32
C ARG A 11 1.71 -39.63 -11.29
N ALA A 12 2.39 -39.32 -10.18
CA ALA A 12 1.82 -38.53 -9.10
C ALA A 12 1.72 -37.02 -9.43
N LEU A 13 2.59 -36.49 -10.29
CA LEU A 13 2.69 -35.05 -10.57
C LEU A 13 2.69 -34.72 -12.09
N PRO A 14 1.61 -35.05 -12.82
CA PRO A 14 1.55 -34.96 -14.29
C PRO A 14 1.49 -33.53 -14.85
N LEU A 15 1.27 -32.52 -14.00
CA LEU A 15 1.05 -31.11 -14.39
C LEU A 15 2.28 -30.20 -14.20
N ILE A 16 3.41 -30.74 -13.78
CA ILE A 16 4.64 -29.98 -13.50
C ILE A 16 5.56 -29.99 -14.75
N SER A 17 6.28 -28.89 -15.01
CA SER A 17 7.22 -28.82 -16.14
C SER A 17 8.37 -29.82 -15.99
N LYS A 18 8.88 -30.34 -17.11
CA LYS A 18 9.99 -31.34 -17.14
C LYS A 18 11.25 -30.88 -16.40
N GLU A 19 11.54 -29.58 -16.43
CA GLU A 19 12.69 -28.98 -15.75
C GLU A 19 12.53 -29.01 -14.22
N THR A 20 11.33 -28.64 -13.72
CA THR A 20 11.01 -28.70 -12.29
C THR A 20 10.97 -30.15 -11.79
N GLN A 21 10.51 -31.08 -12.62
CA GLN A 21 10.54 -32.52 -12.32
C GLN A 21 11.97 -33.05 -12.18
N GLN A 22 12.89 -32.69 -13.09
CA GLN A 22 14.28 -33.10 -13.00
C GLN A 22 14.98 -32.53 -11.76
N SER A 23 14.68 -31.27 -11.41
CA SER A 23 15.21 -30.65 -10.19
C SER A 23 14.72 -31.33 -8.92
N LEU A 24 13.44 -31.72 -8.86
CA LEU A 24 12.85 -32.46 -7.75
C LEU A 24 13.50 -33.84 -7.57
N ILE A 25 13.68 -34.59 -8.66
CA ILE A 25 14.32 -35.91 -8.64
C ILE A 25 15.78 -35.80 -8.16
N HIS A 26 16.54 -34.84 -8.68
CA HIS A 26 17.94 -34.65 -8.27
C HIS A 26 18.05 -34.32 -6.77
N LYS A 27 17.14 -33.50 -6.23
CA LYS A 27 17.14 -33.12 -4.82
C LYS A 27 16.78 -34.28 -3.90
N LEU A 28 15.71 -35.02 -4.21
CA LEU A 28 15.34 -36.21 -3.43
C LEU A 28 16.50 -37.22 -3.36
N LEU A 29 17.25 -37.38 -4.44
CA LEU A 29 18.45 -38.21 -4.47
C LEU A 29 19.61 -37.64 -3.63
N SER A 30 19.83 -36.31 -3.62
CA SER A 30 20.86 -35.71 -2.76
C SER A 30 20.52 -35.79 -1.28
N ASP A 31 19.23 -35.82 -0.97
CA ASP A 31 18.70 -35.88 0.40
C ASP A 31 18.62 -37.34 0.90
N GLY A 32 19.13 -38.31 0.12
CA GLY A 32 19.31 -39.71 0.54
C GLY A 32 18.11 -40.62 0.28
N VAL A 33 17.16 -40.21 -0.55
CA VAL A 33 16.01 -41.06 -0.95
C VAL A 33 16.50 -42.08 -1.97
N GLU A 34 16.75 -43.30 -1.52
CA GLU A 34 17.28 -44.39 -2.36
C GLU A 34 16.21 -45.39 -2.78
N SER A 35 15.08 -45.46 -2.06
CA SER A 35 14.01 -46.44 -2.29
C SER A 35 12.59 -45.86 -2.15
N THR A 36 11.61 -46.61 -2.66
CA THR A 36 10.17 -46.28 -2.50
C THR A 36 9.71 -46.31 -1.05
N GLN A 37 10.43 -47.00 -0.17
CA GLN A 37 10.12 -47.07 1.27
C GLN A 37 10.51 -45.78 2.01
N ASP A 38 11.42 -44.99 1.43
CA ASP A 38 11.89 -43.73 2.01
C ASP A 38 10.90 -42.59 1.76
N LEU A 39 10.01 -42.74 0.77
CA LEU A 39 8.96 -41.77 0.44
C LEU A 39 7.99 -41.50 1.61
N LYS A 40 7.85 -42.44 2.55
CA LYS A 40 7.02 -42.24 3.75
C LYS A 40 7.59 -41.22 4.73
N PHE A 41 8.87 -40.89 4.60
CA PHE A 41 9.55 -39.88 5.41
C PHE A 41 9.66 -38.53 4.69
N VAL A 42 9.32 -38.49 3.39
CA VAL A 42 9.26 -37.25 2.61
C VAL A 42 8.01 -36.48 3.03
N THR A 43 8.21 -35.32 3.62
CA THR A 43 7.17 -34.41 4.08
C THR A 43 6.86 -33.33 3.04
N GLU A 44 5.74 -32.61 3.22
CA GLU A 44 5.43 -31.44 2.37
C GLU A 44 6.56 -30.40 2.41
N ASP A 45 7.26 -30.25 3.53
CA ASP A 45 8.42 -29.34 3.66
C ASP A 45 9.61 -29.79 2.79
N ASP A 46 9.82 -31.09 2.59
CA ASP A 46 10.90 -31.64 1.75
C ASP A 46 10.63 -31.41 0.24
N ILE A 47 9.35 -31.36 -0.13
CA ILE A 47 8.87 -31.15 -1.51
C ILE A 47 8.70 -29.64 -1.82
N ALA A 48 8.42 -28.80 -0.83
CA ALA A 48 8.04 -27.39 -0.99
C ALA A 48 9.17 -26.43 -1.41
N GLU A 49 10.36 -26.92 -1.73
CA GLU A 49 11.53 -26.09 -2.02
C GLU A 49 11.99 -26.22 -3.47
N THR A 50 11.30 -25.52 -4.37
CA THR A 50 11.81 -25.26 -5.72
C THR A 50 12.44 -23.88 -5.84
N PHE A 51 12.10 -22.94 -4.94
CA PHE A 51 12.62 -21.58 -5.00
C PHE A 51 14.00 -21.47 -4.34
N GLN A 52 15.02 -21.27 -5.17
CA GLN A 52 16.37 -20.95 -4.70
C GLN A 52 16.51 -19.46 -4.49
N VAL A 53 16.87 -19.05 -3.26
CA VAL A 53 17.11 -17.64 -2.95
C VAL A 53 18.37 -17.17 -3.70
N PRO A 54 18.28 -16.10 -4.51
CA PRO A 54 19.39 -15.60 -5.35
C PRO A 54 20.42 -14.82 -4.51
N TRP A 55 21.19 -15.51 -3.67
CA TRP A 55 22.14 -14.86 -2.75
C TRP A 55 23.22 -14.04 -3.48
N ASP A 56 23.58 -14.44 -4.70
CA ASP A 56 24.51 -13.77 -5.60
C ASP A 56 23.99 -12.40 -6.08
N LEU A 57 22.67 -12.24 -6.22
CA LEU A 57 22.03 -10.97 -6.58
C LEU A 57 21.85 -10.03 -5.40
N MET A 58 22.03 -10.51 -4.16
CA MET A 58 21.78 -9.70 -2.98
C MET A 58 22.78 -8.55 -2.85
N PRO A 59 22.39 -7.39 -2.29
CA PRO A 59 23.30 -6.28 -2.04
C PRO A 59 24.50 -6.73 -1.20
N MET A 60 25.68 -6.14 -1.42
CA MET A 60 26.89 -6.47 -0.65
C MET A 60 26.67 -6.41 0.87
N GLU A 61 25.88 -5.46 1.35
CA GLU A 61 25.54 -5.35 2.77
C GLU A 61 24.76 -6.57 3.29
N ILE A 62 23.87 -7.15 2.48
CA ILE A 62 23.15 -8.38 2.84
C ILE A 62 24.10 -9.56 2.88
N GLN A 63 24.98 -9.69 1.87
CA GLN A 63 25.97 -10.77 1.82
C GLN A 63 26.94 -10.70 3.00
N ALA A 64 27.41 -9.50 3.36
CA ALA A 64 28.24 -9.27 4.54
C ALA A 64 27.47 -9.56 5.83
N ALA A 65 26.21 -9.10 5.95
CA ALA A 65 25.39 -9.33 7.13
C ALA A 65 25.17 -10.82 7.42
N VAL A 66 24.91 -11.64 6.38
CA VAL A 66 24.75 -13.09 6.56
C VAL A 66 26.07 -13.82 6.82
N ALA A 67 27.18 -13.33 6.28
CA ALA A 67 28.51 -13.88 6.54
C ALA A 67 29.00 -13.58 7.97
N GLU A 68 28.71 -12.38 8.47
CA GLU A 68 29.09 -11.92 9.80
C GLU A 68 28.06 -12.25 10.89
N GLY A 69 26.89 -12.78 10.53
CA GLY A 69 25.81 -13.07 11.47
C GLY A 69 25.23 -11.82 12.14
N LYS A 70 25.14 -10.72 11.40
CA LYS A 70 24.61 -9.43 11.90
C LYS A 70 23.31 -9.06 11.22
N ARG A 71 22.53 -8.19 11.88
CA ARG A 71 21.32 -7.62 11.30
C ARG A 71 21.68 -6.57 10.23
N PRO A 72 21.17 -6.69 8.99
CA PRO A 72 21.41 -5.69 7.96
C PRO A 72 20.62 -4.41 8.24
N SER A 73 21.02 -3.29 7.62
CA SER A 73 20.27 -2.04 7.75
C SER A 73 18.86 -2.16 7.18
N PRO A 74 17.91 -1.32 7.64
CA PRO A 74 16.57 -1.27 7.07
C PRO A 74 16.56 -1.02 5.55
N ALA A 75 17.54 -0.28 5.03
CA ALA A 75 17.65 0.01 3.60
C ALA A 75 18.05 -1.23 2.79
N ALA A 76 19.08 -1.95 3.25
CA ALA A 76 19.52 -3.20 2.64
C ALA A 76 18.43 -4.28 2.71
N ARG A 77 17.76 -4.42 3.85
CA ARG A 77 16.63 -5.35 4.01
C ARG A 77 15.51 -5.07 3.00
N ARG A 78 15.16 -3.79 2.78
CA ARG A 78 14.18 -3.42 1.73
C ARG A 78 14.64 -3.79 0.32
N GLN A 79 15.94 -3.67 0.01
CA GLN A 79 16.48 -4.10 -1.29
C GLN A 79 16.37 -5.61 -1.47
N MET A 80 16.76 -6.40 -0.46
CA MET A 80 16.59 -7.85 -0.45
C MET A 80 15.12 -8.25 -0.72
N VAL A 81 14.17 -7.62 -0.04
CA VAL A 81 12.74 -7.87 -0.24
C VAL A 81 12.30 -7.60 -1.68
N ARG A 82 12.84 -6.56 -2.33
CA ARG A 82 12.53 -6.27 -3.75
C ARG A 82 13.03 -7.39 -4.66
N ILE A 83 14.30 -7.79 -4.50
CA ILE A 83 14.93 -8.84 -5.31
C ILE A 83 14.18 -10.16 -5.13
N LEU A 84 13.89 -10.56 -3.87
CA LEU A 84 13.11 -11.76 -3.58
C LEU A 84 11.75 -11.73 -4.26
N ALA A 85 10.99 -10.65 -4.10
CA ALA A 85 9.67 -10.53 -4.71
C ALA A 85 9.74 -10.55 -6.25
N ASP A 86 10.76 -9.94 -6.84
CA ASP A 86 10.93 -9.90 -8.29
C ASP A 86 11.32 -11.30 -8.83
N GLU A 87 12.21 -12.04 -8.16
CA GLU A 87 12.54 -13.43 -8.52
C GLU A 87 11.37 -14.39 -8.32
N MET A 88 10.67 -14.31 -7.18
CA MET A 88 9.48 -15.14 -6.93
C MET A 88 8.43 -14.96 -8.03
N ARG A 89 8.31 -13.73 -8.55
CA ARG A 89 7.36 -13.40 -9.61
C ARG A 89 7.76 -13.85 -11.02
N LYS A 90 8.99 -14.32 -11.22
CA LYS A 90 9.39 -14.99 -12.47
C LYS A 90 8.78 -16.39 -12.59
N HIS A 91 8.57 -17.07 -11.45
CA HIS A 91 7.96 -18.39 -11.41
C HIS A 91 6.43 -18.31 -11.33
N GLU A 92 5.91 -17.43 -10.47
CA GLU A 92 4.47 -17.22 -10.32
C GLU A 92 4.15 -15.74 -10.13
N LEU A 93 3.29 -15.17 -10.99
CA LEU A 93 2.99 -13.73 -10.97
C LEU A 93 2.43 -13.21 -9.64
N ASN A 94 1.72 -14.06 -8.89
CA ASN A 94 1.09 -13.73 -7.60
C ASN A 94 1.36 -14.84 -6.56
N PRO A 95 2.59 -14.95 -6.03
CA PRO A 95 2.93 -15.98 -5.06
C PRO A 95 1.97 -15.96 -3.86
N THR A 96 1.47 -17.13 -3.48
CA THR A 96 0.56 -17.35 -2.34
C THR A 96 1.22 -17.02 -1.00
N ARG A 97 0.41 -16.87 0.06
CA ARG A 97 0.94 -16.64 1.41
C ARG A 97 1.78 -17.83 1.89
N ALA A 98 1.34 -19.05 1.62
CA ALA A 98 2.06 -20.26 1.97
C ALA A 98 3.47 -20.28 1.36
N GLN A 99 3.60 -20.00 0.06
CA GLN A 99 4.93 -19.91 -0.58
C GLN A 99 5.82 -18.82 0.01
N CYS A 100 5.26 -17.65 0.35
CA CYS A 100 6.02 -16.59 1.02
C CYS A 100 6.51 -17.05 2.40
N VAL A 101 5.66 -17.76 3.15
CA VAL A 101 6.02 -18.32 4.47
C VAL A 101 7.16 -19.32 4.32
N THR A 102 7.06 -20.28 3.41
CA THR A 102 8.12 -21.29 3.18
C THR A 102 9.47 -20.63 2.89
N ILE A 103 9.51 -19.66 1.96
CA ILE A 103 10.75 -18.97 1.59
C ILE A 103 11.32 -18.17 2.78
N CYS A 104 10.48 -17.41 3.49
CA CYS A 104 10.93 -16.60 4.63
C CYS A 104 11.44 -17.47 5.77
N ARG A 105 10.72 -18.56 6.08
CA ARG A 105 11.11 -19.53 7.09
C ARG A 105 12.48 -20.12 6.77
N ASN A 106 12.74 -20.48 5.51
CA ASN A 106 14.03 -21.04 5.11
C ASN A 106 15.18 -20.03 5.19
N ILE A 107 14.93 -18.77 4.81
CA ILE A 107 15.89 -17.68 4.97
C ILE A 107 16.26 -17.50 6.45
N VAL A 108 15.27 -17.44 7.33
CA VAL A 108 15.47 -17.21 8.77
C VAL A 108 16.12 -18.43 9.43
N ARG A 109 15.70 -19.66 9.09
CA ARG A 109 16.36 -20.90 9.53
C ARG A 109 17.85 -20.91 9.16
N LYS A 110 18.21 -20.45 7.97
CA LYS A 110 19.61 -20.41 7.50
C LYS A 110 20.42 -19.27 8.14
N TYR A 111 19.81 -18.12 8.37
CA TYR A 111 20.47 -16.92 8.88
C TYR A 111 19.66 -16.24 9.99
N PRO A 112 19.48 -16.89 11.15
CA PRO A 112 18.58 -16.40 12.20
C PRO A 112 19.06 -15.08 12.78
N GLN A 113 20.36 -14.90 13.00
CA GLN A 113 20.93 -13.67 13.55
C GLN A 113 20.74 -12.44 12.66
N SER A 114 20.58 -12.65 11.35
CA SER A 114 20.39 -11.57 10.39
C SER A 114 18.92 -11.21 10.19
N PHE A 115 18.01 -12.18 10.25
CA PHE A 115 16.62 -11.99 9.79
C PHE A 115 15.52 -12.38 10.76
N ALA A 116 15.82 -13.09 11.85
CA ALA A 116 14.81 -13.48 12.81
C ALA A 116 14.15 -12.26 13.50
N ASP A 117 12.86 -12.40 13.76
CA ASP A 117 12.10 -11.53 14.64
C ASP A 117 12.44 -11.88 16.09
N LEU A 118 12.73 -10.82 16.85
CA LEU A 118 13.13 -10.91 18.25
C LEU A 118 12.07 -10.21 19.10
N CYS A 119 11.77 -10.78 20.26
CA CYS A 119 10.99 -10.14 21.31
C CYS A 119 11.75 -8.95 21.91
N ASP A 120 11.06 -8.09 22.66
CA ASP A 120 11.67 -6.94 23.33
C ASP A 120 12.78 -7.34 24.33
N ASN A 121 12.73 -8.58 24.83
CA ASN A 121 13.75 -9.19 25.69
C ASN A 121 14.90 -9.88 24.92
N GLY A 122 14.92 -9.79 23.60
CA GLY A 122 15.94 -10.39 22.73
C GLY A 122 15.78 -11.89 22.45
N GLN A 123 14.72 -12.53 22.92
CA GLN A 123 14.44 -13.94 22.63
C GLN A 123 13.77 -14.12 21.26
N LEU A 124 14.01 -15.27 20.61
CA LEU A 124 13.38 -15.62 19.33
C LEU A 124 11.88 -15.87 19.52
N LEU A 125 11.06 -15.37 18.59
CA LEU A 125 9.63 -15.70 18.52
C LEU A 125 9.42 -17.11 17.96
N GLU A 126 8.29 -17.73 18.30
CA GLU A 126 7.86 -19.02 17.72
C GLU A 126 7.63 -18.91 16.19
N GLU A 127 7.19 -17.73 15.72
CA GLU A 127 7.13 -17.37 14.29
C GLU A 127 8.10 -16.22 13.98
N ASP A 128 9.39 -16.51 14.02
CA ASP A 128 10.47 -15.52 13.85
C ASP A 128 10.66 -14.96 12.42
N TYR A 129 9.77 -15.28 11.49
CA TYR A 129 9.86 -14.88 10.07
C TYR A 129 8.71 -13.98 9.61
N ILE A 130 7.78 -13.62 10.49
CA ILE A 130 6.52 -12.96 10.14
C ILE A 130 6.75 -11.57 9.54
N SER A 131 7.68 -10.79 10.08
CA SER A 131 7.96 -9.45 9.55
C SER A 131 8.49 -9.51 8.11
N LEU A 132 9.28 -10.53 7.78
CA LEU A 132 9.78 -10.73 6.42
C LEU A 132 8.67 -11.16 5.47
N VAL A 133 7.76 -12.04 5.91
CA VAL A 133 6.58 -12.45 5.13
C VAL A 133 5.70 -11.24 4.79
N ILE A 134 5.42 -10.38 5.78
CA ILE A 134 4.62 -9.16 5.59
C ILE A 134 5.28 -8.24 4.55
N GLN A 135 6.60 -8.04 4.65
CA GLN A 135 7.34 -7.17 3.72
C GLN A 135 7.28 -7.69 2.28
N ILE A 136 7.49 -9.00 2.07
CA ILE A 136 7.42 -9.63 0.75
C ILE A 136 6.00 -9.56 0.19
N LYS A 137 4.99 -9.88 0.99
CA LYS A 137 3.58 -9.80 0.54
C LYS A 137 3.16 -8.39 0.15
N ASN A 138 3.48 -7.40 0.99
CA ASN A 138 3.21 -6.00 0.67
C ASN A 138 3.90 -5.57 -0.63
N ARG A 139 5.12 -6.03 -0.89
CA ARG A 139 5.83 -5.75 -2.14
C ARG A 139 5.12 -6.38 -3.35
N ILE A 140 4.73 -7.65 -3.27
CA ILE A 140 4.00 -8.36 -4.33
C ILE A 140 2.67 -7.65 -4.62
N ASP A 141 1.91 -7.30 -3.58
CA ASP A 141 0.62 -6.61 -3.73
C ASP A 141 0.78 -5.22 -4.37
N ASN A 142 1.82 -4.48 -4.01
CA ASN A 142 2.13 -3.20 -4.64
C ASN A 142 2.49 -3.34 -6.13
N LEU A 143 3.20 -4.41 -6.49
CA LEU A 143 3.51 -4.69 -7.89
C LEU A 143 2.25 -5.07 -8.69
N LYS A 144 1.34 -5.84 -8.10
CA LYS A 144 0.01 -6.13 -8.67
C LYS A 144 -0.82 -4.87 -8.88
N ARG A 145 -0.76 -3.90 -7.96
CA ARG A 145 -1.43 -2.60 -8.15
C ARG A 145 -0.81 -1.83 -9.32
N THR A 146 0.51 -1.80 -9.42
CA THR A 146 1.22 -1.00 -10.44
C THR A 146 0.91 -1.44 -11.87
N SER A 147 0.70 -2.74 -12.12
CA SER A 147 0.24 -3.23 -13.44
C SER A 147 -1.17 -2.73 -13.79
N ASN A 148 -2.07 -2.70 -12.81
CA ASN A 148 -3.43 -2.19 -13.01
C ASN A 148 -3.48 -0.66 -13.19
N PHE A 149 -2.55 0.07 -12.56
CA PHE A 149 -2.41 1.52 -12.75
C PHE A 149 -1.94 1.90 -14.16
N ARG A 150 -1.15 1.07 -14.85
CA ARG A 150 -0.70 1.35 -16.22
C ARG A 150 -1.81 1.21 -17.26
N HIS A 151 -2.72 0.24 -17.10
CA HIS A 151 -3.88 0.10 -17.99
C HIS A 151 -4.90 1.23 -17.83
N SER A 152 -5.02 1.82 -16.64
CA SER A 152 -5.91 2.97 -16.39
C SER A 152 -5.45 4.28 -17.05
N ARG A 153 -4.15 4.47 -17.28
CA ARG A 153 -3.62 5.72 -17.87
C ARG A 153 -3.89 5.85 -19.38
N LEU A 154 -4.11 4.74 -20.08
CA LEU A 154 -4.30 4.72 -21.52
C LEU A 154 -5.76 4.70 -21.97
N SER A 155 -6.71 4.33 -21.09
CA SER A 155 -8.11 4.11 -21.52
C SER A 155 -9.07 5.26 -21.26
N GLY A 156 -8.65 6.40 -20.69
CA GLY A 156 -9.54 7.56 -20.49
C GLY A 156 -10.83 7.28 -19.70
N MET A 157 -10.94 6.10 -19.07
CA MET A 157 -12.15 5.66 -18.38
C MET A 157 -12.12 6.17 -16.94
N LYS A 158 -13.28 6.73 -16.55
CA LYS A 158 -13.62 7.33 -15.25
C LYS A 158 -12.78 6.77 -14.09
N ARG A 159 -12.04 7.67 -13.44
CA ARG A 159 -11.27 7.39 -12.22
C ARG A 159 -12.23 6.78 -11.18
N GLY A 160 -12.02 5.52 -10.83
CA GLY A 160 -12.79 4.84 -9.79
C GLY A 160 -12.54 5.45 -8.40
N SER A 161 -13.49 5.23 -7.48
CA SER A 161 -13.61 5.89 -6.16
C SER A 161 -12.41 5.70 -5.21
N THR A 162 -11.46 4.83 -5.52
CA THR A 162 -10.33 4.48 -4.62
C THR A 162 -9.21 5.53 -4.59
N ASN A 163 -9.14 6.46 -5.55
CA ASN A 163 -8.06 7.45 -5.63
C ASN A 163 -8.42 8.83 -5.04
N ASN A 164 -9.61 8.96 -4.43
CA ASN A 164 -10.03 10.26 -3.91
C ASN A 164 -9.52 10.57 -2.50
N TYR A 165 -8.79 9.66 -1.81
CA TYR A 165 -8.29 9.91 -0.44
C TYR A 165 -9.36 10.54 0.50
N GLY A 166 -10.61 10.05 0.42
CA GLY A 166 -11.74 10.60 1.18
C GLY A 166 -12.43 11.83 0.56
N CYS A 167 -11.92 12.39 -0.54
CA CYS A 167 -12.54 13.51 -1.27
C CYS A 167 -13.70 13.05 -2.15
N ALA A 168 -14.88 12.79 -1.58
CA ALA A 168 -16.09 12.44 -2.31
C ALA A 168 -16.36 13.32 -3.56
N ARG A 169 -16.06 14.62 -3.50
CA ARG A 169 -16.32 15.59 -4.58
C ARG A 169 -15.05 16.27 -5.10
N PHE A 170 -14.10 15.47 -5.59
CA PHE A 170 -12.81 15.98 -6.07
C PHE A 170 -12.90 16.90 -7.31
N GLU A 171 -13.76 16.55 -8.27
CA GLU A 171 -13.97 17.24 -9.55
C GLU A 171 -15.48 17.38 -9.80
N PRO A 172 -16.17 18.25 -9.04
CA PRO A 172 -17.60 18.44 -9.12
C PRO A 172 -18.00 19.11 -10.44
N GLY A 173 -19.19 18.74 -10.95
CA GLY A 173 -19.83 19.47 -12.04
C GLY A 173 -20.45 20.78 -11.56
N LEU A 174 -20.72 21.68 -12.50
CA LEU A 174 -21.48 22.90 -12.26
C LEU A 174 -22.91 22.56 -11.81
N LEU A 175 -23.48 23.35 -10.90
CA LEU A 175 -24.87 23.15 -10.47
C LEU A 175 -25.84 23.41 -11.64
N PRO A 176 -26.94 22.65 -11.79
CA PRO A 176 -27.86 22.79 -12.94
C PRO A 176 -28.46 24.19 -13.13
N GLU A 177 -28.59 24.94 -12.04
CA GLU A 177 -29.18 26.29 -11.99
C GLU A 177 -28.17 27.40 -12.31
N GLU A 178 -26.88 27.06 -12.40
CA GLU A 178 -25.80 28.02 -12.55
C GLU A 178 -25.23 28.02 -13.98
N THR A 179 -24.46 29.05 -14.31
CA THR A 179 -23.58 29.12 -15.46
C THR A 179 -22.17 29.51 -15.01
N ASN A 180 -21.16 29.36 -15.88
CA ASN A 180 -19.81 29.84 -15.53
C ASN A 180 -19.79 31.33 -15.18
N GLU A 181 -20.63 32.14 -15.80
CA GLU A 181 -20.74 33.58 -15.55
C GLU A 181 -21.40 33.88 -14.21
N THR A 182 -22.45 33.13 -13.83
CA THR A 182 -23.12 33.33 -12.53
C THR A 182 -22.19 32.93 -11.38
N VAL A 183 -21.46 31.81 -11.53
CA VAL A 183 -20.50 31.33 -10.54
C VAL A 183 -19.32 32.31 -10.38
N GLU A 184 -18.80 32.87 -11.47
CA GLU A 184 -17.73 33.88 -11.40
C GLU A 184 -18.20 35.18 -10.72
N ARG A 185 -19.44 35.63 -10.99
CA ARG A 185 -20.03 36.77 -10.28
C ARG A 185 -20.23 36.49 -8.79
N LYS A 186 -20.61 35.27 -8.41
CA LYS A 186 -20.71 34.84 -7.01
C LYS A 186 -19.33 34.76 -6.34
N ARG A 187 -18.28 34.39 -7.07
CA ARG A 187 -16.89 34.46 -6.59
C ARG A 187 -16.47 35.91 -6.33
N GLN A 188 -16.77 36.84 -7.24
CA GLN A 188 -16.48 38.26 -7.06
C GLN A 188 -17.20 38.83 -5.83
N ARG A 189 -18.47 38.48 -5.64
CA ARG A 189 -19.22 38.85 -4.42
C ARG A 189 -18.54 38.32 -3.14
N LEU A 190 -18.05 37.08 -3.16
CA LEU A 190 -17.32 36.49 -2.04
C LEU A 190 -16.00 37.24 -1.76
N GLU A 191 -15.30 37.72 -2.78
CA GLU A 191 -14.10 38.56 -2.64
C GLU A 191 -14.43 39.96 -2.09
N GLU A 192 -15.52 40.58 -2.55
CA GLU A 192 -16.01 41.86 -2.06
C GLU A 192 -16.36 41.82 -0.57
N ILE A 193 -17.10 40.80 -0.12
CA ILE A 193 -17.48 40.65 1.30
C ILE A 193 -16.22 40.53 2.17
N TYR A 194 -15.20 39.80 1.71
CA TYR A 194 -13.94 39.66 2.46
C TYR A 194 -13.21 41.00 2.65
N HIS A 195 -13.25 41.87 1.64
CA HIS A 195 -12.58 43.17 1.69
C HIS A 195 -13.37 44.25 2.43
N GLN A 196 -14.66 44.07 2.60
CA GLN A 196 -15.56 45.00 3.29
C GLN A 196 -15.73 44.69 4.79
N ASP A 197 -15.18 43.58 5.28
CA ASP A 197 -15.58 42.95 6.54
C ASP A 197 -15.42 43.85 7.79
N ASP A 198 -16.58 44.23 8.35
CA ASP A 198 -16.83 44.69 9.73
C ASP A 198 -17.88 43.76 10.38
N SER A 199 -17.57 42.46 10.45
CA SER A 199 -18.18 41.42 11.30
C SER A 199 -19.69 41.51 11.61
N SER A 200 -20.55 41.23 10.61
CA SER A 200 -21.97 40.91 10.84
C SER A 200 -22.26 39.39 10.80
N MET A 201 -23.32 38.93 11.47
CA MET A 201 -23.75 37.52 11.48
C MET A 201 -24.40 37.10 10.16
N VAL A 202 -25.12 38.01 9.48
CA VAL A 202 -25.83 37.74 8.22
C VAL A 202 -24.85 37.45 7.08
N GLU A 203 -23.69 38.11 7.07
CA GLU A 203 -22.61 37.84 6.12
C GLU A 203 -22.05 36.42 6.27
N LYS A 204 -22.10 35.81 7.47
CA LYS A 204 -21.57 34.44 7.67
C LYS A 204 -22.39 33.38 6.94
N ASP A 205 -23.72 33.53 6.89
CA ASP A 205 -24.59 32.61 6.15
C ASP A 205 -24.50 32.84 4.64
N GLU A 206 -24.45 34.11 4.20
CA GLU A 206 -24.23 34.46 2.78
C GLU A 206 -22.91 33.86 2.28
N VAL A 207 -21.80 34.06 3.01
CA VAL A 207 -20.49 33.50 2.68
C VAL A 207 -20.54 31.98 2.60
N LYS A 208 -21.22 31.31 3.53
CA LYS A 208 -21.34 29.84 3.51
C LYS A 208 -22.06 29.34 2.27
N GLU A 209 -23.17 29.98 1.87
CA GLU A 209 -23.90 29.61 0.65
C GLU A 209 -23.09 29.93 -0.61
N LEU A 210 -22.43 31.08 -0.68
CA LEU A 210 -21.54 31.43 -1.78
C LEU A 210 -20.38 30.43 -1.91
N MET A 211 -19.78 29.99 -0.79
CA MET A 211 -18.74 28.95 -0.78
C MET A 211 -19.25 27.62 -1.35
N LYS A 212 -20.51 27.25 -1.10
CA LYS A 212 -21.11 26.03 -1.66
C LYS A 212 -21.39 26.15 -3.15
N VAL A 213 -22.03 27.24 -3.58
CA VAL A 213 -22.41 27.45 -4.97
C VAL A 213 -21.17 27.55 -5.86
N THR A 214 -20.11 28.16 -5.35
CA THR A 214 -18.86 28.35 -6.10
C THR A 214 -17.87 27.20 -5.96
N PHE A 215 -18.25 26.11 -5.28
CA PHE A 215 -17.37 24.99 -4.99
C PHE A 215 -16.76 24.37 -6.25
N ASP A 216 -17.52 24.29 -7.35
CA ASP A 216 -17.00 23.76 -8.61
C ASP A 216 -15.86 24.61 -9.17
N LEU A 217 -15.99 25.94 -9.13
CA LEU A 217 -14.96 26.84 -9.61
C LEU A 217 -13.73 26.83 -8.68
N GLN A 218 -13.94 26.72 -7.37
CA GLN A 218 -12.84 26.53 -6.41
C GLN A 218 -12.02 25.29 -6.76
N ARG A 219 -12.68 24.13 -6.95
CA ARG A 219 -12.00 22.87 -7.30
C ARG A 219 -11.30 22.96 -8.66
N ARG A 220 -11.95 23.54 -9.68
CA ARG A 220 -11.36 23.75 -11.01
C ARG A 220 -10.08 24.60 -10.94
N GLN A 221 -10.08 25.67 -10.15
CA GLN A 221 -8.92 26.54 -10.02
C GLN A 221 -7.82 25.93 -9.14
N ILE A 222 -8.17 25.23 -8.05
CA ILE A 222 -7.19 24.52 -7.19
C ILE A 222 -6.50 23.39 -7.96
N ASN A 223 -7.25 22.64 -8.76
CA ASN A 223 -6.73 21.49 -9.52
C ASN A 223 -6.12 21.89 -10.87
N ALA A 224 -6.01 23.19 -11.18
CA ALA A 224 -5.48 23.65 -12.46
C ALA A 224 -4.04 23.19 -12.68
N LEU A 225 -3.68 22.96 -13.95
CA LEU A 225 -2.33 22.66 -14.39
C LEU A 225 -1.87 23.75 -15.38
N PRO A 226 -0.74 24.44 -15.13
CA PRO A 226 0.17 24.28 -13.99
C PRO A 226 -0.47 24.67 -12.65
N VAL A 227 0.02 24.05 -11.57
CA VAL A 227 -0.49 24.30 -10.21
C VAL A 227 -0.34 25.79 -9.89
N PRO A 228 -1.43 26.48 -9.52
CA PRO A 228 -1.37 27.91 -9.21
C PRO A 228 -0.57 28.16 -7.93
N ALA A 229 0.10 29.31 -7.84
CA ALA A 229 0.77 29.70 -6.62
C ALA A 229 -0.27 29.94 -5.50
N ILE A 230 0.07 29.54 -4.27
CA ILE A 230 -0.80 29.71 -3.09
C ILE A 230 -1.21 31.17 -2.90
N ARG A 231 -0.31 32.12 -3.18
CA ARG A 231 -0.60 33.56 -3.12
C ARG A 231 -1.72 33.96 -4.09
N ASP A 232 -1.71 33.43 -5.31
CA ASP A 232 -2.68 33.77 -6.34
C ASP A 232 -4.04 33.09 -6.08
N LEU A 233 -4.03 31.92 -5.44
CA LEU A 233 -5.23 31.28 -4.89
C LEU A 233 -5.81 32.11 -3.74
N ARG A 234 -4.98 32.56 -2.81
CA ARG A 234 -5.41 33.38 -1.66
C ARG A 234 -6.01 34.71 -2.10
N GLY A 235 -5.48 35.33 -3.14
CA GLY A 235 -6.08 36.54 -3.73
C GLY A 235 -7.49 36.29 -4.27
N ARG A 236 -7.69 35.20 -5.03
CA ARG A 236 -8.98 34.89 -5.66
C ARG A 236 -10.02 34.26 -4.72
N TRP A 237 -9.55 33.58 -3.68
CA TRP A 237 -10.36 32.82 -2.73
C TRP A 237 -9.90 33.04 -1.29
N PRO A 238 -10.03 34.26 -0.75
CA PRO A 238 -9.54 34.57 0.58
C PRO A 238 -10.19 33.71 1.67
N TYR A 239 -11.48 33.37 1.53
CA TYR A 239 -12.19 32.55 2.51
C TYR A 239 -11.70 31.09 2.58
N LEU A 240 -11.03 30.54 1.55
CA LEU A 240 -10.37 29.22 1.65
C LEU A 240 -9.26 29.21 2.70
N PHE A 241 -8.79 30.39 3.12
CA PHE A 241 -7.74 30.59 4.11
C PHE A 241 -8.30 31.12 5.45
N THR A 242 -9.61 31.00 5.66
CA THR A 242 -10.26 31.26 6.96
C THR A 242 -10.81 29.96 7.53
N HIS A 243 -10.95 29.86 8.85
CA HIS A 243 -11.46 28.63 9.50
C HIS A 243 -12.82 28.21 8.94
N ASN A 244 -13.79 29.12 8.88
CA ASN A 244 -15.15 28.81 8.42
C ASN A 244 -15.20 28.40 6.94
N GLY A 245 -14.49 29.11 6.07
CA GLY A 245 -14.45 28.76 4.65
C GLY A 245 -13.69 27.46 4.39
N LEU A 246 -12.61 27.20 5.13
CA LEU A 246 -11.87 25.94 5.05
C LEU A 246 -12.73 24.75 5.50
N TYR A 247 -13.45 24.87 6.63
CA TYR A 247 -14.36 23.81 7.10
C TYR A 247 -15.50 23.57 6.10
N THR A 248 -16.07 24.64 5.54
CA THR A 248 -17.13 24.51 4.52
C THR A 248 -16.61 23.81 3.27
N HIS A 249 -15.42 24.19 2.77
CA HIS A 249 -14.80 23.54 1.61
C HIS A 249 -14.47 22.08 1.88
N PHE A 250 -13.92 21.78 3.06
CA PHE A 250 -13.58 20.41 3.45
C PHE A 250 -14.83 19.54 3.55
N GLU A 251 -15.89 20.01 4.21
CA GLU A 251 -17.16 19.29 4.31
C GLU A 251 -17.74 18.98 2.93
N LEU A 252 -17.70 19.94 1.99
CA LEU A 252 -18.14 19.70 0.61
C LEU A 252 -17.24 18.70 -0.13
N LEU A 253 -15.94 18.73 0.13
CA LEU A 253 -14.96 17.88 -0.52
C LEU A 253 -15.07 16.43 -0.05
N THR A 254 -15.29 16.19 1.24
CA THR A 254 -15.20 14.87 1.86
C THR A 254 -16.50 14.33 2.45
N ASP A 255 -17.56 15.14 2.49
CA ASP A 255 -18.82 14.89 3.22
C ASP A 255 -18.62 14.67 4.74
N ILE A 256 -17.48 15.14 5.30
CA ILE A 256 -17.15 15.01 6.73
C ILE A 256 -17.27 16.37 7.43
N LYS A 257 -18.09 16.44 8.48
CA LYS A 257 -18.22 17.59 9.37
C LYS A 257 -17.13 17.58 10.44
N VAL A 258 -15.93 18.04 10.11
CA VAL A 258 -14.73 17.96 10.99
C VAL A 258 -15.01 18.36 12.43
N LEU A 259 -15.66 19.50 12.65
CA LEU A 259 -15.93 20.00 14.00
C LEU A 259 -16.86 19.06 14.79
N ARG A 260 -17.91 18.53 14.15
CA ARG A 260 -18.81 17.58 14.80
C ARG A 260 -18.13 16.22 15.03
N THR A 261 -17.32 15.77 14.08
CA THR A 261 -16.54 14.53 14.23
C THR A 261 -15.55 14.63 15.39
N LEU A 262 -14.87 15.76 15.52
CA LEU A 262 -13.96 16.02 16.64
C LEU A 262 -14.72 16.06 17.98
N GLU A 263 -15.87 16.74 18.02
CA GLU A 263 -16.72 16.80 19.22
C GLU A 263 -17.13 15.41 19.70
N VAL A 264 -17.65 14.56 18.80
CA VAL A 264 -18.03 13.17 19.14
C VAL A 264 -16.81 12.36 19.60
N ALA A 265 -15.67 12.48 18.92
CA ALA A 265 -14.46 11.77 19.33
C ALA A 265 -13.95 12.22 20.72
N MET A 266 -14.11 13.49 21.06
CA MET A 266 -13.77 14.02 22.39
C MET A 266 -14.79 13.59 23.45
N GLU A 267 -16.07 13.46 23.13
CA GLU A 267 -17.09 12.88 24.02
C GLU A 267 -16.77 11.41 24.34
N GLU A 268 -16.35 10.62 23.33
CA GLU A 268 -16.04 9.20 23.47
C GLU A 268 -14.70 8.94 24.19
N CYS A 269 -13.64 9.64 23.79
CA CYS A 269 -12.28 9.41 24.31
C CYS A 269 -11.93 10.31 25.50
N GLY A 270 -12.69 11.38 25.73
CA GLY A 270 -12.44 12.35 26.80
C GLY A 270 -12.30 11.74 28.20
N PRO A 271 -13.20 10.82 28.62
CA PRO A 271 -13.06 10.15 29.92
C PRO A 271 -11.73 9.41 30.07
N THR A 272 -11.31 8.66 29.05
CA THR A 272 -10.02 7.95 29.05
C THR A 272 -8.83 8.90 29.07
N ILE A 273 -8.91 10.04 28.38
CA ILE A 273 -7.86 11.07 28.42
C ILE A 273 -7.74 11.63 29.84
N LEU A 274 -8.86 11.92 30.51
CA LEU A 274 -8.89 12.44 31.87
C LEU A 274 -8.44 11.43 32.93
N GLU A 275 -8.51 10.13 32.66
CA GLU A 275 -7.97 9.09 33.56
C GLU A 275 -6.43 8.99 33.48
N ILE A 276 -5.83 9.47 32.39
CA ILE A 276 -4.38 9.42 32.14
C ILE A 276 -3.64 10.64 32.71
N PHE A 277 -4.35 11.73 33.02
CA PHE A 277 -3.81 12.99 33.57
C PHE A 277 -4.27 13.25 35.00
#